data_AF-A0A836SF14-F1
#
_entry.id   AF-A0A836SF14-F1
#
_cell.length_a   1.000
_cell.length_b   1.000
_cell.length_c   1.000
_cell.angle_alpha   90.00
_cell.angle_beta   90.00
_cell.angle_gamma   90.00
#
_symmetry.space_group_name_H-M   'P 1'
#
loop_
_entity.id
_entity.type
_entity.pdbx_description
1 polymer ?
#
loop_
_entity_poly.entity_id
_entity_poly.type
_entity_poly.pdbx_seq_one_letter_code
_entity_poly.pdbx_strand_id
1 'polypeptide(L)'
;MRRSDFAFNVTLPEVRGKEDGKEDIITITATSRGDPNEKAVKAIRVGVKAQEAIAGKVFRDRLKDGSLGPEMVWIPEGQFQMGDIQGGGWGDEKPVHRVSVNKFAMGRYEITFAEYDKFATATGREKPSDEGWGRGNRPVINVSWLDVTAYAEWLSTQTGQQYRLPTEAQWEYAARAGTSSKYWWGNDVGKNRAACDGCGAKWGWDAKQMTAPKGSFAANPFGLYDTAGNVWEWTCSEYESRYNGKEQKCLSNNNANDGSRFVLRGGSWNIDAMGMRSSFRSRRHRTDRSMIFGVRLAGIL
;
A
#
# COMPACT_ATOMS: atom_id res chain seq x y z
N MET A 1 8.44 29.60 -48.41
CA MET A 1 7.21 28.97 -47.87
C MET A 1 7.10 29.32 -46.40
N ARG A 2 6.16 30.21 -46.02
CA ARG A 2 5.95 30.59 -44.60
C ARG A 2 5.21 29.44 -43.91
N ARG A 3 5.72 28.95 -42.78
CA ARG A 3 4.95 28.10 -41.86
C ARG A 3 3.90 28.99 -41.20
N SER A 4 2.63 28.73 -41.45
CA SER A 4 1.53 29.37 -40.72
C SER A 4 1.35 28.64 -39.38
N ASP A 5 1.60 29.34 -38.29
CA ASP A 5 1.30 28.87 -36.94
C ASP A 5 -0.23 28.92 -36.74
N PHE A 6 -0.87 27.76 -36.69
CA PHE A 6 -2.30 27.66 -36.38
C PHE A 6 -2.49 27.64 -34.87
N ALA A 7 -3.08 28.69 -34.32
CA ALA A 7 -3.52 28.73 -32.93
C ALA A 7 -4.93 28.12 -32.80
N PHE A 8 -5.06 27.05 -32.01
CA PHE A 8 -6.35 26.41 -31.71
C PHE A 8 -6.83 26.83 -30.32
N ASN A 9 -8.09 27.25 -30.20
CA ASN A 9 -8.75 27.39 -28.91
C ASN A 9 -9.44 26.07 -28.57
N VAL A 10 -9.10 25.48 -27.41
CA VAL A 10 -9.74 24.26 -26.89
C VAL A 10 -10.65 24.66 -25.74
N THR A 11 -11.94 24.37 -25.85
CA THR A 11 -12.91 24.54 -24.77
C THR A 11 -13.25 23.15 -24.22
N LEU A 12 -12.97 22.89 -22.94
CA LEU A 12 -13.36 21.64 -22.29
C LEU A 12 -14.81 21.75 -21.79
N PRO A 13 -15.69 20.77 -22.07
CA PRO A 13 -17.04 20.76 -21.50
C PRO A 13 -17.02 20.39 -20.02
N GLU A 14 -17.99 20.91 -19.25
CA GLU A 14 -18.25 20.48 -17.87
C GLU A 14 -18.70 19.00 -17.85
N VAL A 15 -17.99 18.20 -17.07
CA VAL A 15 -18.32 16.78 -16.84
C VAL A 15 -19.53 16.72 -15.90
N ARG A 16 -20.72 16.40 -16.42
CA ARG A 16 -21.89 16.01 -15.61
C ARG A 16 -21.86 14.49 -15.39
N GLY A 17 -21.91 14.08 -14.12
CA GLY A 17 -21.66 12.69 -13.73
C GLY A 17 -22.82 11.71 -13.88
N LYS A 18 -22.42 10.43 -14.04
CA LYS A 18 -23.10 9.13 -13.86
C LYS A 18 -24.16 8.69 -14.89
N GLU A 19 -23.92 7.56 -15.55
CA GLU A 19 -24.41 6.21 -15.19
C GLU A 19 -23.82 5.18 -16.19
N ASP A 20 -23.51 3.97 -15.69
CA ASP A 20 -23.22 2.73 -16.41
C ASP A 20 -22.23 2.73 -17.59
N GLY A 21 -20.99 2.31 -17.30
CA GLY A 21 -20.20 1.42 -18.17
C GLY A 21 -19.93 1.84 -19.62
N LYS A 22 -20.19 3.09 -20.00
CA LYS A 22 -19.91 3.63 -21.33
C LYS A 22 -18.77 4.63 -21.23
N GLU A 23 -17.84 4.50 -22.17
CA GLU A 23 -16.62 5.32 -22.29
C GLU A 23 -16.94 6.81 -22.14
N ASP A 24 -16.11 7.54 -21.38
CA ASP A 24 -16.17 8.99 -21.30
C ASP A 24 -15.73 9.58 -22.66
N ILE A 25 -16.70 9.90 -23.52
CA ILE A 25 -16.44 10.52 -24.82
C ILE A 25 -16.25 12.03 -24.60
N ILE A 26 -14.99 12.47 -24.53
CA ILE A 26 -14.67 13.90 -24.63
C ILE A 26 -14.66 14.28 -26.11
N THR A 27 -15.68 15.01 -26.54
CA THR A 27 -15.70 15.60 -27.89
C THR A 27 -14.94 16.91 -27.87
N ILE A 28 -13.74 16.93 -28.44
CA ILE A 28 -12.96 18.16 -28.61
C ILE A 28 -13.34 18.77 -29.97
N THR A 29 -13.92 19.97 -29.95
CA THR A 29 -14.20 20.75 -31.16
C THR A 29 -13.07 21.75 -31.37
N ALA A 30 -12.33 21.61 -32.46
CA ALA A 30 -11.35 22.60 -32.90
C ALA A 30 -11.93 23.39 -34.08
N THR A 31 -11.91 24.72 -34.00
CA THR A 31 -12.22 25.62 -35.12
C THR A 31 -10.95 26.34 -35.55
N SER A 32 -10.62 26.30 -36.84
CA SER A 32 -9.56 27.14 -37.39
C SER A 32 -10.08 28.57 -37.51
N ARG A 33 -9.25 29.58 -37.21
CA ARG A 33 -9.60 30.97 -37.55
C ARG A 33 -9.25 31.20 -39.01
N GLY A 34 -10.24 31.32 -39.88
CA GLY A 34 -9.99 31.79 -41.24
C GLY A 34 -11.05 31.52 -42.31
N ASP A 35 -11.98 30.57 -42.12
CA ASP A 35 -12.97 30.25 -43.15
C ASP A 35 -14.36 29.95 -42.54
N PRO A 36 -15.41 30.75 -42.86
CA PRO A 36 -16.77 30.50 -42.38
C PRO A 36 -17.41 29.20 -42.92
N ASN A 37 -16.84 28.58 -43.95
CA ASN A 37 -17.47 27.47 -44.69
C ASN A 37 -16.70 26.14 -44.68
N GLU A 38 -15.52 26.04 -44.05
CA GLU A 38 -14.77 24.78 -43.98
C GLU A 38 -14.98 24.06 -42.64
N LYS A 39 -16.07 23.30 -42.52
CA LYS A 39 -16.28 22.38 -41.39
C LYS A 39 -15.54 21.05 -41.60
N ALA A 40 -14.21 21.07 -41.47
CA ALA A 40 -13.45 19.83 -41.31
C ALA A 40 -13.54 19.33 -39.87
N VAL A 41 -14.67 18.73 -39.48
CA VAL A 41 -14.84 18.13 -38.15
C VAL A 41 -14.18 16.75 -38.16
N LYS A 42 -12.93 16.67 -37.71
CA LYS A 42 -12.29 15.38 -37.44
C LYS A 42 -12.51 15.03 -35.97
N ALA A 43 -13.48 14.16 -35.70
CA ALA A 43 -13.67 13.61 -34.37
C ALA A 43 -12.45 12.77 -34.00
N ILE A 44 -11.60 13.29 -33.09
CA ILE A 44 -10.52 12.52 -32.50
C ILE A 44 -11.11 11.77 -31.31
N ARG A 45 -11.23 10.44 -31.43
CA ARG A 45 -11.58 9.58 -30.29
C ARG A 45 -10.36 9.46 -29.39
N VAL A 46 -10.34 10.22 -28.30
CA VAL A 46 -9.37 10.00 -27.22
C VAL A 46 -10.06 9.19 -26.14
N GLY A 47 -9.94 7.85 -26.21
CA GLY A 47 -10.32 6.99 -25.10
C GLY A 47 -9.29 7.16 -23.99
N VAL A 48 -9.53 8.10 -23.06
CA VAL A 48 -8.67 8.24 -21.88
C VAL A 48 -9.14 7.21 -20.86
N LYS A 49 -8.36 6.14 -20.65
CA LYS A 49 -8.48 5.29 -19.46
C LYS A 49 -8.12 6.09 -18.21
N ALA A 50 -9.05 6.91 -17.71
CA ALA A 50 -8.82 7.78 -16.55
C ALA A 50 -8.49 7.00 -15.26
N GLN A 51 -8.84 5.70 -15.21
CA GLN A 51 -8.51 4.81 -14.09
C GLN A 51 -7.04 4.36 -14.03
N GLU A 52 -6.34 4.27 -15.16
CA GLU A 52 -4.91 3.94 -15.18
C GLU A 52 -4.04 5.13 -14.71
N ALA A 53 -4.56 6.35 -14.76
CA ALA A 53 -3.80 7.58 -14.54
C ALA A 53 -3.44 7.90 -13.07
N ILE A 54 -3.93 7.12 -12.09
CA ILE A 54 -3.63 7.34 -10.67
C ILE A 54 -2.79 6.23 -10.03
N ALA A 55 -2.72 5.03 -10.60
CA ALA A 55 -1.98 3.92 -10.01
C ALA A 55 -0.49 4.28 -9.86
N GLY A 56 0.09 4.05 -8.67
CA GLY A 56 1.49 4.40 -8.41
C GLY A 56 1.75 5.89 -8.15
N LYS A 57 0.73 6.77 -8.26
CA LYS A 57 0.89 8.19 -7.95
C LYS A 57 1.08 8.38 -6.44
N VAL A 58 2.18 9.04 -6.08
CA VAL A 58 2.56 9.33 -4.70
C VAL A 58 1.99 10.68 -4.25
N PHE A 59 1.50 10.74 -3.01
CA PHE A 59 1.08 11.99 -2.35
C PHE A 59 1.42 11.96 -0.86
N ARG A 60 1.31 13.13 -0.22
CA ARG A 60 1.50 13.31 1.22
C ARG A 60 0.49 14.34 1.72
N ASP A 61 -0.26 13.98 2.75
CA ASP A 61 -1.14 14.94 3.43
C ASP A 61 -0.34 15.85 4.36
N ARG A 62 -0.89 17.03 4.63
CA ARG A 62 -0.36 17.94 5.65
C ARG A 62 -1.05 17.71 6.98
N LEU A 63 -0.27 17.71 8.05
CA LEU A 63 -0.78 17.72 9.43
C LEU A 63 -1.17 19.16 9.81
N LYS A 64 -1.87 19.32 10.94
CA LYS A 64 -2.30 20.64 11.46
C LYS A 64 -1.15 21.60 11.72
N ASP A 65 0.04 21.09 12.01
CA ASP A 65 1.27 21.88 12.20
C ASP A 65 1.97 22.27 10.89
N GLY A 66 1.39 21.92 9.74
CA GLY A 66 1.92 22.18 8.40
C GLY A 66 2.98 21.18 7.93
N SER A 67 3.45 20.29 8.81
CA SER A 67 4.39 19.22 8.46
C SER A 67 3.71 18.15 7.60
N LEU A 68 4.52 17.37 6.88
CA LEU A 68 4.00 16.32 6.00
C LEU A 68 3.83 14.99 6.74
N GLY A 69 2.74 14.30 6.44
CA GLY A 69 2.46 12.93 6.82
C GLY A 69 3.26 11.91 5.99
N PRO A 70 2.96 10.61 6.14
CA PRO A 70 3.64 9.56 5.39
C PRO A 70 3.40 9.68 3.88
N GLU A 71 4.32 9.14 3.08
CA GLU A 71 4.10 8.97 1.63
C GLU A 71 3.07 7.87 1.39
N MET A 72 2.02 8.23 0.67
CA MET A 72 0.93 7.34 0.29
C MET A 72 0.93 7.14 -1.22
N VAL A 73 0.57 5.94 -1.67
CA VAL A 73 0.48 5.58 -3.08
C VAL A 73 -0.93 5.12 -3.39
N TRP A 74 -1.49 5.59 -4.51
CA TRP A 74 -2.77 5.10 -5.01
C TRP A 74 -2.65 3.68 -5.54
N ILE A 75 -3.47 2.80 -4.98
CA ILE A 75 -3.63 1.40 -5.39
C ILE A 75 -4.93 1.30 -6.20
N PRO A 76 -4.86 0.84 -7.46
CA PRO A 76 -6.04 0.76 -8.32
C PRO A 76 -7.01 -0.29 -7.82
N GLU A 77 -8.30 -0.11 -8.10
CA GLU A 77 -9.26 -1.19 -7.90
C GLU A 77 -8.95 -2.38 -8.81
N GLY A 78 -9.36 -3.57 -8.39
CA GLY A 78 -9.13 -4.76 -9.18
C GLY A 78 -9.57 -6.04 -8.50
N GLN A 79 -9.29 -7.15 -9.18
CA GLN A 79 -9.50 -8.49 -8.67
C GLN A 79 -8.21 -9.29 -8.74
N PHE A 80 -8.00 -10.15 -7.76
CA PHE A 80 -6.84 -11.04 -7.73
C PHE A 80 -7.19 -12.38 -7.08
N GLN A 81 -6.30 -13.35 -7.26
CA GLN A 81 -6.32 -14.60 -6.51
C GLN A 81 -5.56 -14.40 -5.19
N MET A 82 -6.24 -14.53 -4.07
CA MET A 82 -5.67 -14.45 -2.72
C MET A 82 -5.32 -15.84 -2.21
N GLY A 83 -4.20 -15.96 -1.50
CA GLY A 83 -3.71 -17.23 -0.93
C GLY A 83 -2.54 -17.84 -1.69
N ASP A 84 -2.20 -19.08 -1.36
CA ASP A 84 -1.03 -19.79 -1.90
C ASP A 84 -1.25 -20.30 -3.34
N ILE A 85 -1.10 -19.39 -4.33
CA ILE A 85 -1.31 -19.69 -5.76
C ILE A 85 -0.29 -20.70 -6.31
N GLN A 86 0.96 -20.60 -5.85
CA GLN A 86 2.08 -21.41 -6.38
C GLN A 86 2.19 -22.78 -5.70
N GLY A 87 1.48 -22.99 -4.59
CA GLY A 87 1.59 -24.20 -3.78
C GLY A 87 2.80 -24.19 -2.85
N GLY A 88 2.79 -25.15 -1.91
CA GLY A 88 3.85 -25.34 -0.91
C GLY A 88 3.73 -24.46 0.34
N GLY A 89 2.69 -23.62 0.42
CA GLY A 89 2.32 -22.88 1.62
C GLY A 89 1.48 -23.70 2.61
N TRP A 90 1.21 -23.08 3.75
CA TRP A 90 0.54 -23.70 4.88
C TRP A 90 -0.99 -23.78 4.68
N GLY A 91 -1.66 -24.50 5.57
CA GLY A 91 -3.11 -24.73 5.46
C GLY A 91 -3.96 -23.48 5.63
N ASP A 92 -3.45 -22.47 6.34
CA ASP A 92 -4.06 -21.17 6.58
C ASP A 92 -3.89 -20.19 5.42
N GLU A 93 -3.05 -20.50 4.44
CA GLU A 93 -2.94 -19.76 3.18
C GLU A 93 -3.96 -20.24 2.12
N LYS A 94 -4.90 -21.11 2.52
CA LYS A 94 -5.87 -21.79 1.65
C LYS A 94 -7.32 -21.54 2.10
N PRO A 95 -8.31 -21.66 1.19
CA PRO A 95 -8.15 -21.92 -0.25
C PRO A 95 -7.66 -20.70 -1.03
N VAL A 96 -7.07 -20.93 -2.20
CA VAL A 96 -6.92 -19.86 -3.18
C VAL A 96 -8.31 -19.45 -3.65
N HIS A 97 -8.61 -18.16 -3.58
CA HIS A 97 -9.95 -17.64 -3.92
C HIS A 97 -9.86 -16.24 -4.51
N ARG A 98 -10.87 -15.87 -5.29
CA ARG A 98 -10.93 -14.56 -5.94
C ARG A 98 -11.44 -13.51 -4.95
N VAL A 99 -10.74 -12.38 -4.86
CA VAL A 99 -11.12 -11.23 -4.04
C VAL A 99 -11.18 -9.98 -4.92
N SER A 100 -12.18 -9.12 -4.66
CA SER A 100 -12.29 -7.79 -5.27
C SER A 100 -11.84 -6.74 -4.26
N VAL A 101 -11.02 -5.80 -4.71
CA VAL A 101 -10.51 -4.70 -3.88
C VAL A 101 -10.86 -3.39 -4.56
N ASN A 102 -11.60 -2.53 -3.84
CA ASN A 102 -11.86 -1.16 -4.30
C ASN A 102 -10.58 -0.33 -4.28
N LYS A 103 -10.51 0.73 -5.08
CA LYS A 103 -9.39 1.67 -5.06
C LYS A 103 -9.17 2.24 -3.67
N PHE A 104 -7.91 2.42 -3.28
CA PHE A 104 -7.52 2.97 -1.99
C PHE A 104 -6.10 3.52 -2.06
N ALA A 105 -5.64 4.20 -1.02
CA ALA A 105 -4.24 4.58 -0.87
C ALA A 105 -3.55 3.69 0.17
N MET A 106 -2.27 3.40 -0.02
CA MET A 106 -1.46 2.64 0.92
C MET A 106 -0.09 3.29 1.10
N GLY A 107 0.46 3.22 2.31
CA GLY A 107 1.77 3.76 2.65
C GLY A 107 2.85 3.19 1.73
N ARG A 108 3.61 4.06 1.07
CA ARG A 108 4.68 3.67 0.15
C ARG A 108 5.74 2.81 0.82
N TYR A 109 5.95 3.06 2.11
CA TYR A 109 6.87 2.38 3.00
C TYR A 109 6.12 1.97 4.27
N GLU A 110 6.74 1.12 5.09
CA GLU A 110 6.31 0.99 6.48
C GLU A 110 6.42 2.34 7.19
N ILE A 111 5.60 2.55 8.23
CA ILE A 111 5.69 3.75 9.07
C ILE A 111 7.06 3.77 9.74
N THR A 112 7.76 4.88 9.59
CA THR A 112 9.11 5.05 10.10
C THR A 112 9.13 5.51 11.56
N PHE A 113 10.26 5.31 12.24
CA PHE A 113 10.48 5.92 13.56
C PHE A 113 10.32 7.43 13.56
N ALA A 114 10.77 8.14 12.52
CA ALA A 114 10.60 9.60 12.42
C ALA A 114 9.12 10.01 12.37
N GLU A 115 8.27 9.23 11.67
CA GLU A 115 6.84 9.49 11.57
C GLU A 115 6.10 9.12 12.87
N TYR A 116 6.46 7.99 13.48
CA TYR A 116 5.86 7.54 14.74
C TYR A 116 6.28 8.42 15.93
N ASP A 117 7.53 8.91 15.95
CA ASP A 117 8.02 9.78 17.02
C ASP A 117 7.25 11.10 17.10
N LYS A 118 6.76 11.62 15.97
CA LYS A 118 5.86 12.80 15.96
C LYS A 118 4.58 12.51 16.73
N PHE A 119 3.98 11.35 16.49
CA PHE A 119 2.79 10.91 17.21
C PHE A 119 3.07 10.72 18.70
N ALA A 120 4.14 10.01 19.04
CA ALA A 120 4.51 9.74 20.42
C ALA A 120 4.70 11.06 21.20
N THR A 121 5.47 11.99 20.63
CA THR A 121 5.68 13.33 21.22
C THR A 121 4.38 14.14 21.30
N ALA A 122 3.56 14.18 20.25
CA ALA A 122 2.32 14.95 20.24
C ALA A 122 1.25 14.43 21.22
N THR A 123 1.31 13.15 21.58
CA THR A 123 0.33 12.49 22.47
C THR A 123 0.87 12.18 23.86
N GLY A 124 2.14 12.51 24.14
CA GLY A 124 2.80 12.19 25.40
C GLY A 124 3.02 10.69 25.62
N ARG A 125 2.95 9.87 24.56
CA ARG A 125 3.21 8.43 24.63
C ARG A 125 4.71 8.15 24.67
N GLU A 126 5.07 7.05 25.32
CA GLU A 126 6.44 6.54 25.30
C GLU A 126 6.85 6.16 23.87
N LYS A 127 8.08 6.49 23.50
CA LYS A 127 8.65 6.10 22.22
C LYS A 127 9.11 4.64 22.29
N PRO A 128 8.73 3.78 21.34
CA PRO A 128 9.20 2.40 21.33
C PRO A 128 10.73 2.35 21.14
N SER A 129 11.35 1.37 21.78
CA SER A 129 12.77 1.04 21.61
C SER A 129 13.11 0.79 20.14
N ASP A 130 14.24 1.33 19.69
CA ASP A 130 14.84 1.03 18.38
C ASP A 130 15.89 -0.09 18.45
N GLU A 131 15.97 -0.78 19.60
CA GLU A 131 16.94 -1.86 19.87
C GLU A 131 18.41 -1.43 19.70
N GLY A 132 18.69 -0.12 19.69
CA GLY A 132 20.02 0.41 19.38
C GLY A 132 20.42 0.29 17.90
N TRP A 133 19.48 -0.04 17.00
CA TRP A 133 19.74 -0.21 15.55
C TRP A 133 19.65 1.11 14.79
N GLY A 134 19.18 2.17 15.46
CA GLY A 134 18.95 3.50 14.94
C GLY A 134 17.48 3.77 14.62
N ARG A 135 17.12 5.05 14.67
CA ARG A 135 15.77 5.58 14.40
C ARG A 135 15.68 6.20 12.99
N GLY A 136 14.85 7.23 12.83
CA GLY A 136 14.75 8.02 11.61
C GLY A 136 13.96 7.28 10.54
N ASN A 137 14.61 6.98 9.41
CA ASN A 137 14.00 6.37 8.22
C ASN A 137 13.84 4.83 8.30
N ARG A 138 14.22 4.21 9.41
CA ARG A 138 13.94 2.79 9.68
C ARG A 138 12.46 2.59 10.05
N PRO A 139 11.86 1.43 9.75
CA PRO A 139 10.51 1.12 10.18
C PRO A 139 10.42 1.19 11.71
N VAL A 140 9.31 1.71 12.22
CA VAL A 140 9.01 1.59 13.65
C VAL A 140 8.81 0.12 14.00
N ILE A 141 9.45 -0.32 15.08
CA ILE A 141 9.33 -1.67 15.63
C ILE A 141 8.84 -1.61 17.08
N ASN A 142 8.59 -2.75 17.71
CA ASN A 142 8.09 -2.83 19.08
C ASN A 142 6.71 -2.14 19.27
N VAL A 143 5.91 -2.13 18.20
CA VAL A 143 4.55 -1.60 18.22
C VAL A 143 3.52 -2.73 18.15
N SER A 144 2.52 -2.66 19.01
CA SER A 144 1.38 -3.54 19.02
C SER A 144 0.30 -3.05 18.08
N TRP A 145 -0.69 -3.89 17.79
CA TRP A 145 -1.86 -3.52 17.00
C TRP A 145 -2.61 -2.30 17.59
N LEU A 146 -2.69 -2.22 18.92
CA LEU A 146 -3.31 -1.09 19.63
C LEU A 146 -2.53 0.22 19.42
N ASP A 147 -1.20 0.15 19.35
CA ASP A 147 -0.37 1.33 19.14
C ASP A 147 -0.54 1.91 17.76
N VAL A 148 -0.55 1.04 16.75
CA VAL A 148 -0.62 1.45 15.35
C VAL A 148 -2.03 1.86 14.94
N THR A 149 -3.05 1.31 15.59
CA THR A 149 -4.43 1.80 15.47
C THR A 149 -4.56 3.20 16.04
N ALA A 150 -4.02 3.46 17.23
CA ALA A 150 -4.02 4.81 17.81
C ALA A 150 -3.18 5.81 16.98
N TYR A 151 -2.07 5.37 16.39
CA TYR A 151 -1.31 6.19 15.43
C TYR A 151 -2.16 6.57 14.22
N ALA A 152 -2.90 5.62 13.64
CA ALA A 152 -3.78 5.87 12.49
C ALA A 152 -4.94 6.83 12.84
N GLU A 153 -5.53 6.69 14.03
CA GLU A 153 -6.58 7.60 14.53
C GLU A 153 -6.05 9.02 14.75
N TRP A 154 -4.87 9.16 15.35
CA TRP A 154 -4.19 10.45 15.49
C TRP A 154 -3.88 11.07 14.13
N LEU A 155 -3.30 10.32 13.20
CA LEU A 155 -2.96 10.82 11.88
C LEU A 155 -4.21 11.26 11.11
N SER A 156 -5.32 10.53 11.25
CA SER A 156 -6.63 10.94 10.71
C SER A 156 -7.08 12.28 11.28
N THR A 157 -6.96 12.46 12.59
CA THR A 157 -7.31 13.71 13.27
C THR A 157 -6.41 14.87 12.84
N GLN A 158 -5.14 14.62 12.54
CA GLN A 158 -4.19 15.65 12.11
C GLN A 158 -4.36 16.08 10.65
N THR A 159 -4.84 15.18 9.78
CA THR A 159 -4.92 15.43 8.34
C THR A 159 -6.34 15.73 7.87
N GLY A 160 -7.36 15.37 8.66
CA GLY A 160 -8.75 15.38 8.23
C GLY A 160 -9.11 14.26 7.25
N GLN A 161 -8.17 13.34 6.97
CA GLN A 161 -8.36 12.19 6.09
C GLN A 161 -8.59 10.91 6.91
N GLN A 162 -9.07 9.84 6.26
CA GLN A 162 -9.27 8.55 6.95
C GLN A 162 -8.05 7.65 6.77
N TYR A 163 -7.21 7.59 7.80
CA TYR A 163 -6.10 6.63 7.92
C TYR A 163 -6.51 5.43 8.78
N ARG A 164 -6.08 4.24 8.36
CA ARG A 164 -6.35 2.97 9.05
C ARG A 164 -5.30 1.93 8.72
N LEU A 165 -5.34 0.78 9.37
CA LEU A 165 -4.61 -0.39 8.89
C LEU A 165 -5.31 -0.95 7.63
N PRO A 166 -4.57 -1.57 6.69
CA PRO A 166 -5.18 -2.29 5.58
C PRO A 166 -5.94 -3.52 6.09
N THR A 167 -6.95 -3.95 5.34
CA THR A 167 -7.44 -5.33 5.50
C THR A 167 -6.35 -6.28 5.02
N GLU A 168 -6.41 -7.54 5.44
CA GLU A 168 -5.46 -8.53 4.95
C GLU A 168 -5.51 -8.67 3.42
N ALA A 169 -6.71 -8.71 2.84
CA ALA A 169 -6.89 -8.77 1.40
C ALA A 169 -6.29 -7.56 0.66
N GLN A 170 -6.46 -6.36 1.21
CA GLN A 170 -5.85 -5.16 0.65
C GLN A 170 -4.32 -5.23 0.69
N TRP A 171 -3.76 -5.75 1.78
CA TRP A 171 -2.32 -5.91 1.92
C TRP A 171 -1.77 -6.90 0.88
N GLU A 172 -2.39 -8.09 0.73
CA GLU A 172 -1.89 -9.10 -0.23
C GLU A 172 -2.02 -8.62 -1.67
N TYR A 173 -3.15 -8.01 -2.02
CA TYR A 173 -3.37 -7.42 -3.33
C TYR A 173 -2.28 -6.41 -3.69
N ALA A 174 -1.99 -5.51 -2.76
CA ALA A 174 -1.00 -4.46 -2.95
C ALA A 174 0.42 -5.02 -2.98
N ALA A 175 0.74 -6.02 -2.15
CA ALA A 175 2.03 -6.69 -2.15
C ALA A 175 2.30 -7.43 -3.46
N ARG A 176 1.28 -8.10 -4.03
CA ARG A 176 1.36 -8.81 -5.31
C ARG A 176 1.47 -7.89 -6.51
N ALA A 177 0.82 -6.72 -6.45
CA ALA A 177 0.88 -5.69 -7.50
C ALA A 177 0.69 -6.24 -8.92
N GLY A 178 -0.32 -7.09 -9.11
CA GLY A 178 -0.68 -7.71 -10.39
C GLY A 178 0.00 -9.06 -10.69
N THR A 179 0.91 -9.53 -9.84
CA THR A 179 1.60 -10.83 -10.03
C THR A 179 0.93 -11.97 -9.27
N SER A 180 1.14 -13.20 -9.75
CA SER A 180 0.67 -14.44 -9.11
C SER A 180 1.80 -15.28 -8.50
N SER A 181 3.04 -14.81 -8.60
CA SER A 181 4.24 -15.47 -8.10
C SER A 181 4.35 -15.43 -6.56
N LYS A 182 5.36 -16.13 -6.02
CA LYS A 182 5.66 -16.16 -4.58
C LYS A 182 6.01 -14.79 -4.02
N TYR A 183 6.78 -14.00 -4.79
CA TYR A 183 7.11 -12.61 -4.51
C TYR A 183 6.66 -11.76 -5.71
N TRP A 184 6.55 -10.44 -5.54
CA TRP A 184 6.18 -9.56 -6.65
C TRP A 184 7.18 -9.58 -7.81
N TRP A 185 8.41 -10.03 -7.55
CA TRP A 185 9.49 -10.09 -8.54
C TRP A 185 9.72 -11.48 -9.15
N GLY A 186 8.93 -12.48 -8.78
CA GLY A 186 9.07 -13.85 -9.28
C GLY A 186 8.98 -14.91 -8.19
N ASN A 187 9.32 -16.14 -8.57
CA ASN A 187 9.22 -17.30 -7.67
C ASN A 187 10.51 -17.59 -6.90
N ASP A 188 11.64 -17.09 -7.39
CA ASP A 188 12.93 -17.24 -6.74
C ASP A 188 13.20 -16.05 -5.82
N VAL A 189 13.71 -16.34 -4.61
CA VAL A 189 14.04 -15.30 -3.63
C VAL A 189 15.15 -14.37 -4.16
N GLY A 190 16.08 -14.91 -4.96
CA GLY A 190 17.20 -14.18 -5.51
C GLY A 190 18.16 -13.69 -4.42
N LYS A 191 18.96 -12.67 -4.74
CA LYS A 191 19.87 -11.99 -3.80
C LYS A 191 19.56 -10.51 -3.74
N ASN A 192 19.74 -9.91 -2.56
CA ASN A 192 19.58 -8.47 -2.34
C ASN A 192 18.21 -7.93 -2.78
N ARG A 193 17.15 -8.71 -2.56
CA ARG A 193 15.76 -8.35 -2.90
C ARG A 193 14.95 -7.85 -1.70
N ALA A 194 15.33 -8.27 -0.50
CA ALA A 194 14.66 -7.96 0.75
C ALA A 194 15.65 -8.06 1.92
N ALA A 195 15.33 -7.43 3.05
CA ALA A 195 15.98 -7.72 4.32
C ALA A 195 15.31 -8.96 4.92
N CYS A 196 15.99 -10.10 4.89
CA CYS A 196 15.49 -11.39 5.41
C CYS A 196 16.66 -12.32 5.76
N ASP A 197 16.36 -13.51 6.30
CA ASP A 197 17.33 -14.61 6.49
C ASP A 197 17.53 -15.39 5.18
N GLY A 198 18.77 -15.51 4.71
CA GLY A 198 19.13 -16.14 3.45
C GLY A 198 18.88 -15.28 2.19
N CYS A 199 18.59 -13.99 2.34
CA CYS A 199 18.37 -13.07 1.22
C CYS A 199 19.66 -12.52 0.57
N GLY A 200 20.82 -12.69 1.20
CA GLY A 200 22.10 -12.19 0.72
C GLY A 200 22.13 -10.67 0.52
N ALA A 201 21.38 -9.93 1.34
CA ALA A 201 21.28 -8.48 1.30
C ALA A 201 22.25 -7.82 2.31
N LYS A 202 22.52 -6.52 2.13
CA LYS A 202 23.30 -5.72 3.10
C LYS A 202 22.60 -5.59 4.46
N TRP A 203 21.28 -5.71 4.46
CA TRP A 203 20.41 -5.71 5.63
C TRP A 203 19.78 -7.09 5.81
N GLY A 204 19.17 -7.37 6.94
CA GLY A 204 18.70 -8.69 7.32
C GLY A 204 19.66 -9.46 8.22
N TRP A 205 19.24 -10.69 8.54
CA TRP A 205 19.95 -11.63 9.40
C TRP A 205 21.36 -11.95 8.90
N ASP A 206 21.51 -12.21 7.59
CA ASP A 206 22.77 -12.62 6.97
C ASP A 206 23.92 -11.65 7.25
N ALA A 207 23.63 -10.35 7.17
CA ALA A 207 24.61 -9.29 7.35
C ALA A 207 24.75 -8.86 8.82
N LYS A 208 23.98 -9.46 9.74
CA LYS A 208 23.82 -9.01 11.13
C LYS A 208 23.42 -7.53 11.20
N GLN A 209 22.57 -7.11 10.26
CA GLN A 209 22.17 -5.73 10.04
C GLN A 209 20.63 -5.72 9.94
N MET A 210 19.96 -5.71 11.08
CA MET A 210 18.55 -6.06 11.30
C MET A 210 17.55 -5.45 10.29
N THR A 211 16.85 -4.36 10.65
CA THR A 211 15.95 -3.69 9.69
C THR A 211 16.76 -2.94 8.62
N ALA A 212 16.13 -2.57 7.52
CA ALA A 212 16.65 -1.66 6.53
C ALA A 212 15.95 -0.29 6.63
N PRO A 213 16.65 0.83 6.38
CA PRO A 213 15.98 2.11 6.14
C PRO A 213 15.07 2.02 4.90
N LYS A 214 13.95 2.75 4.92
CA LYS A 214 13.00 2.78 3.79
C LYS A 214 13.69 3.10 2.46
N GLY A 215 13.26 2.42 1.40
CA GLY A 215 13.82 2.62 0.05
C GLY A 215 15.16 1.92 -0.19
N SER A 216 15.57 1.00 0.69
CA SER A 216 16.80 0.20 0.49
C SER A 216 16.68 -0.85 -0.61
N PHE A 217 15.45 -1.27 -0.94
CA PHE A 217 15.16 -2.28 -1.96
C PHE A 217 14.30 -1.70 -3.09
N ALA A 218 14.06 -2.49 -4.14
CA ALA A 218 13.21 -2.06 -5.24
C ALA A 218 11.73 -2.04 -4.83
N ALA A 219 10.96 -1.09 -5.39
CA ALA A 219 9.51 -1.08 -5.26
C ALA A 219 8.86 -2.13 -6.17
N ASN A 220 7.70 -2.63 -5.76
CA ASN A 220 6.83 -3.43 -6.61
C ASN A 220 6.15 -2.56 -7.70
N PRO A 221 5.44 -3.16 -8.68
CA PRO A 221 4.76 -2.41 -9.75
C PRO A 221 3.75 -1.36 -9.31
N PHE A 222 3.22 -1.43 -8.08
CA PHE A 222 2.35 -0.39 -7.50
C PHE A 222 3.13 0.70 -6.76
N GLY A 223 4.46 0.63 -6.73
CA GLY A 223 5.32 1.62 -6.09
C GLY A 223 5.53 1.39 -4.59
N LEU A 224 5.12 0.24 -4.05
CA LEU A 224 5.31 -0.11 -2.64
C LEU A 224 6.66 -0.79 -2.42
N TYR A 225 7.35 -0.38 -1.36
CA TYR A 225 8.61 -0.96 -0.94
C TYR A 225 8.39 -1.93 0.21
N ASP A 226 9.32 -2.88 0.36
CA ASP A 226 9.45 -3.70 1.57
C ASP A 226 8.20 -4.55 1.90
N THR A 227 7.34 -4.86 0.92
CA THR A 227 6.20 -5.78 1.11
C THR A 227 6.60 -7.25 1.23
N ALA A 228 7.90 -7.52 1.37
CA ALA A 228 8.50 -8.82 1.62
C ALA A 228 9.78 -8.56 2.41
N GLY A 229 9.80 -8.96 3.67
CA GLY A 229 10.91 -8.75 4.61
C GLY A 229 10.83 -7.45 5.39
N ASN A 230 11.98 -7.04 5.92
CA ASN A 230 12.14 -5.91 6.82
C ASN A 230 11.37 -6.08 8.14
N VAL A 231 10.07 -5.77 8.21
CA VAL A 231 9.25 -6.02 9.41
C VAL A 231 7.89 -6.60 9.05
N TRP A 232 7.33 -7.40 9.95
CA TRP A 232 5.95 -7.84 9.84
C TRP A 232 5.01 -6.65 9.94
N GLU A 233 3.97 -6.63 9.12
CA GLU A 233 3.03 -5.51 9.07
C GLU A 233 1.66 -5.91 9.62
N TRP A 234 1.20 -5.18 10.65
CA TRP A 234 -0.15 -5.32 11.19
C TRP A 234 -1.23 -4.97 10.17
N THR A 235 -2.27 -5.81 10.11
CA THR A 235 -3.52 -5.54 9.38
C THR A 235 -4.69 -5.39 10.36
N CYS A 236 -5.82 -4.84 9.90
CA CYS A 236 -7.02 -4.72 10.72
C CYS A 236 -7.88 -6.00 10.75
N SER A 237 -7.54 -7.03 9.97
CA SER A 237 -8.34 -8.24 9.86
C SER A 237 -8.06 -9.21 11.00
N GLU A 238 -9.14 -9.78 11.55
CA GLU A 238 -9.02 -10.89 12.50
C GLU A 238 -8.55 -12.15 11.76
N TYR A 239 -7.58 -12.84 12.36
CA TYR A 239 -7.02 -14.06 11.80
C TYR A 239 -8.02 -15.22 11.90
N GLU A 240 -8.14 -15.96 10.81
CA GLU A 240 -8.88 -17.21 10.74
C GLU A 240 -7.98 -18.29 10.16
N SER A 241 -8.17 -19.52 10.65
CA SER A 241 -7.38 -20.70 10.22
C SER A 241 -7.57 -21.07 8.75
N ARG A 242 -8.61 -20.54 8.10
CA ARG A 242 -8.88 -20.60 6.67
C ARG A 242 -9.56 -19.30 6.24
N TYR A 243 -9.41 -18.93 4.97
CA TYR A 243 -10.15 -17.79 4.42
C TYR A 243 -11.65 -18.05 4.41
N ASN A 244 -12.42 -17.08 4.90
CA ASN A 244 -13.87 -17.18 5.09
C ASN A 244 -14.60 -15.84 4.89
N GLY A 245 -13.92 -14.82 4.36
CA GLY A 245 -14.46 -13.48 4.16
C GLY A 245 -13.99 -12.46 5.20
N LYS A 246 -13.45 -12.89 6.36
CA LYS A 246 -12.92 -11.95 7.37
C LYS A 246 -11.67 -11.23 6.90
N GLU A 247 -10.90 -11.81 5.99
CA GLU A 247 -9.72 -11.18 5.39
C GLU A 247 -10.04 -9.91 4.59
N GLN A 248 -11.31 -9.70 4.22
CA GLN A 248 -11.80 -8.53 3.50
C GLN A 248 -12.37 -7.44 4.41
N LYS A 249 -12.38 -7.65 5.73
CA LYS A 249 -13.00 -6.73 6.70
C LYS A 249 -12.04 -6.41 7.83
N CYS A 250 -12.21 -5.22 8.41
CA CYS A 250 -11.56 -4.87 9.66
C CYS A 250 -12.42 -5.36 10.84
N LEU A 251 -11.76 -5.93 11.84
CA LEU A 251 -12.35 -6.05 13.18
C LEU A 251 -12.00 -4.77 13.95
N SER A 252 -13.01 -4.01 14.36
CA SER A 252 -12.78 -2.80 15.15
C SER A 252 -12.28 -3.16 16.55
N ASN A 253 -11.49 -2.26 17.16
CA ASN A 253 -10.95 -2.49 18.49
C ASN A 253 -12.04 -2.75 19.55
N ASN A 254 -13.17 -2.03 19.44
CA ASN A 254 -14.30 -2.16 20.37
C ASN A 254 -15.02 -3.51 20.27
N ASN A 255 -14.90 -4.19 19.13
CA ASN A 255 -15.52 -5.50 18.91
C ASN A 255 -14.52 -6.65 19.11
N ALA A 256 -13.24 -6.36 19.30
CA ALA A 256 -12.21 -7.36 19.55
C ALA A 256 -12.16 -7.74 21.04
N ASN A 257 -12.10 -9.05 21.30
CA ASN A 257 -11.93 -9.61 22.64
C ASN A 257 -10.49 -10.08 22.86
N ASP A 258 -10.16 -10.54 24.07
CA ASP A 258 -8.79 -10.93 24.43
C ASP A 258 -8.28 -12.16 23.66
N GLY A 259 -9.20 -12.99 23.14
CA GLY A 259 -8.90 -14.10 22.26
C GLY A 259 -8.68 -13.70 20.80
N SER A 260 -9.07 -12.49 20.39
CA SER A 260 -8.90 -12.01 19.02
C SER A 260 -7.42 -11.86 18.67
N ARG A 261 -7.05 -12.44 17.53
CA ARG A 261 -5.71 -12.36 16.97
C ARG A 261 -5.79 -11.63 15.64
N PHE A 262 -4.87 -10.71 15.41
CA PHE A 262 -4.83 -9.92 14.19
C PHE A 262 -3.75 -10.42 13.25
N VAL A 263 -4.02 -10.33 11.96
CA VAL A 263 -3.13 -10.86 10.93
C VAL A 263 -1.92 -9.95 10.77
N LEU A 264 -0.74 -10.57 10.70
CA LEU A 264 0.54 -9.99 10.27
C LEU A 264 0.90 -10.53 8.89
N ARG A 265 1.46 -9.67 8.03
CA ARG A 265 1.89 -10.02 6.66
C ARG A 265 3.31 -9.52 6.35
N GLY A 266 3.92 -10.08 5.30
CA GLY A 266 5.20 -9.61 4.73
C GLY A 266 6.46 -10.28 5.27
N GLY A 267 6.42 -10.83 6.48
CA GLY A 267 7.62 -11.39 7.10
C GLY A 267 8.55 -10.30 7.67
N SER A 268 9.73 -10.67 8.17
CA SER A 268 10.69 -9.73 8.75
C SER A 268 12.15 -10.09 8.44
N TRP A 269 13.06 -9.19 8.84
CA TRP A 269 14.50 -9.27 8.65
C TRP A 269 15.18 -10.56 9.12
N ASN A 270 14.55 -11.32 10.02
CA ASN A 270 15.04 -12.56 10.60
C ASN A 270 14.25 -13.81 10.18
N ILE A 271 13.41 -13.70 9.16
CA ILE A 271 12.60 -14.81 8.65
C ILE A 271 13.14 -15.20 7.28
N ASP A 272 13.13 -16.49 6.99
CA ASP A 272 13.61 -17.04 5.74
C ASP A 272 12.70 -16.70 4.54
N ALA A 273 13.16 -17.07 3.35
CA ALA A 273 12.42 -16.91 2.11
C ALA A 273 10.99 -17.48 2.15
N MET A 274 10.76 -18.59 2.86
CA MET A 274 9.43 -19.21 2.93
C MET A 274 8.42 -18.29 3.61
N GLY A 275 8.85 -17.56 4.63
CA GLY A 275 8.02 -16.59 5.35
C GLY A 275 7.86 -15.23 4.65
N MET A 276 8.60 -14.97 3.56
CA MET A 276 8.53 -13.71 2.79
C MET A 276 7.48 -13.72 1.67
N ARG A 277 6.86 -14.88 1.40
CA ARG A 277 5.93 -15.02 0.28
C ARG A 277 4.72 -14.11 0.47
N SER A 278 4.19 -13.56 -0.62
CA SER A 278 3.04 -12.66 -0.58
C SER A 278 1.81 -13.29 0.09
N SER A 279 1.65 -14.62 0.05
CA SER A 279 0.55 -15.33 0.71
C SER A 279 0.82 -15.69 2.18
N PHE A 280 2.06 -15.58 2.67
CA PHE A 280 2.41 -16.06 4.00
C PHE A 280 1.79 -15.19 5.11
N ARG A 281 1.15 -15.84 6.07
CA ARG A 281 0.35 -15.20 7.12
C ARG A 281 0.95 -15.52 8.48
N SER A 282 0.84 -14.57 9.39
CA SER A 282 1.04 -14.81 10.81
C SER A 282 -0.05 -14.09 11.59
N ARG A 283 -0.04 -14.28 12.91
CA ARG A 283 -1.06 -13.77 13.82
C ARG A 283 -0.52 -13.60 15.22
N ARG A 284 -0.99 -12.56 15.88
CA ARG A 284 -0.60 -12.20 17.25
C ARG A 284 -1.76 -11.53 17.99
N HIS A 285 -1.68 -11.52 19.31
CA HIS A 285 -2.66 -10.80 20.13
C HIS A 285 -2.45 -9.28 19.96
N ARG A 286 -3.52 -8.51 20.07
CA ARG A 286 -3.49 -7.05 19.78
C ARG A 286 -2.55 -6.23 20.66
N THR A 287 -2.14 -6.79 21.80
CA THR A 287 -1.22 -6.20 22.77
C THR A 287 0.24 -6.63 22.55
N ASP A 288 0.49 -7.64 21.72
CA ASP A 288 1.83 -8.18 21.51
C ASP A 288 2.73 -7.13 20.84
N ARG A 289 3.95 -7.00 21.34
CA ARG A 289 5.01 -6.18 20.75
C ARG A 289 6.20 -7.07 20.42
N SER A 290 6.92 -6.71 19.37
CA SER A 290 8.16 -7.39 19.03
C SER A 290 9.04 -6.49 18.16
N MET A 291 10.36 -6.71 18.23
CA MET A 291 11.36 -6.04 17.41
C MET A 291 11.24 -6.32 15.90
N ILE A 292 10.30 -7.20 15.52
CA ILE A 292 9.96 -7.54 14.14
C ILE A 292 8.56 -7.08 13.73
N PHE A 293 7.79 -6.42 14.61
CA PHE A 293 6.44 -5.94 14.30
C PHE A 293 6.43 -4.44 14.05
N GLY A 294 6.04 -4.06 12.84
CA GLY A 294 5.77 -2.70 12.41
C GLY A 294 4.39 -2.60 11.75
N VAL A 295 4.24 -1.61 10.88
CA VAL A 295 2.96 -1.35 10.21
C VAL A 295 3.15 -0.52 8.95
N ARG A 296 2.21 -0.67 8.02
CA ARG A 296 1.94 0.25 6.93
C ARG A 296 0.47 0.63 6.98
N LEU A 297 0.16 1.89 6.73
CA LEU A 297 -1.23 2.35 6.73
C LEU A 297 -1.88 2.26 5.37
N ALA A 298 -3.20 2.15 5.38
CA ALA A 298 -4.08 2.38 4.26
C ALA A 298 -4.92 3.65 4.52
N GLY A 299 -5.42 4.26 3.46
CA GLY A 299 -6.36 5.35 3.54
C GLY A 299 -7.38 5.31 2.41
N ILE A 300 -8.53 5.90 2.67
CA ILE A 300 -9.53 6.20 1.65
C ILE A 300 -9.74 7.70 1.80
N LEU A 301 -9.48 8.47 0.72
CA LEU A 301 -9.82 9.88 0.71
C LEU A 301 -11.33 10.05 0.55
#